data_AF-A0A3Q2VI08-F1
#
_entry.id   AF-A0A3Q2VI08-F1
#
_cell.length_a   1.000
_cell.length_b   1.000
_cell.length_c   1.000
_cell.angle_alpha   90.00
_cell.angle_beta   90.00
_cell.angle_gamma   90.00
#
_symmetry.space_group_name_H-M   'P 1'
#
loop_
_entity.id
_entity.type
_entity.pdbx_description
1 polymer ?
#
loop_
_entity_poly.entity_id
_entity_poly.type
_entity_poly.pdbx_seq_one_letter_code
_entity_poly.pdbx_strand_id
1 'polypeptide(L)'
;MQAISFFHSHVACSLKKKKQRRLVEEGDGVAQTKTSKKRTQKVNFCLHRGNLALTSSARETWFMVSFFLSSAQMVKKEEEEQAVSKKSKKTKEEIEEARQLKIKKKEEEEQNRWRWWEEEKYEDGVKWKFLEHKGPYFPPEYQPLPDNVHFYYNGHIVWVSFMESVTEMTHEERSLIQDLDKCDFGEIHAMHKAKTEARKNMSKEEKQALKEANQKIVDEYGYCLLDHHKERIGNFKIEPPGLFRGRGEHPKQGMLKKRIQPEDVIINCSKESRIPAPPAGHHWKEVRHDNTVTWLVSWTENIQGSNKYIMLNANSKLKGEKDWEKYEVARKLKSRVDDIRYQYLQDLKSKQMVTRQRAVALYFIDKLALRAGNEKEEGETADTVGCCSLRVEHITLHEQLDGNECVVEFDFLGKDCIRYYNKVPVIKKVFKSLKLFLENKQPGDELFDRLNTSVLNKHLSSLMPGLTAKVFRTYNASITLQQQLKELTNSQSHLLAALANMQADMWLQMKLIHVLPSTHICTSDDSFSVRLVERKKAAVKRCEEQLLKLEVQATDREENKQIALGTSKLNYLDPRISVAWCKNMEVPIEKIYNKTQREKFAWAIDMTEADFEF
;
A
#
# COMPACT_ATOMS: atom_id res chain seq x y z
N MET A 1 28.85 7.74 -10.22
CA MET A 1 29.30 6.35 -9.94
C MET A 1 29.54 6.04 -8.45
N GLN A 2 29.11 6.87 -7.47
CA GLN A 2 29.20 6.54 -6.02
C GLN A 2 27.84 6.37 -5.33
N ALA A 3 26.72 6.52 -6.04
CA ALA A 3 25.37 6.34 -5.47
C ALA A 3 24.94 4.86 -5.40
N ILE A 4 25.57 3.98 -6.18
CA ILE A 4 25.21 2.56 -6.30
C ILE A 4 25.76 1.73 -5.12
N SER A 5 26.82 2.18 -4.43
CA SER A 5 27.41 1.40 -3.32
C SER A 5 26.67 1.56 -1.98
N PHE A 6 25.70 2.47 -1.88
CA PHE A 6 25.07 2.82 -0.59
C PHE A 6 23.91 1.89 -0.20
N PHE A 7 23.23 1.26 -1.16
CA PHE A 7 22.16 0.29 -0.86
C PHE A 7 22.70 -1.10 -0.45
N HIS A 8 23.85 -1.52 -0.98
CA HIS A 8 24.49 -2.80 -0.64
C HIS A 8 24.92 -2.93 0.83
N SER A 9 25.17 -1.83 1.54
CA SER A 9 25.69 -1.87 2.92
C SER A 9 24.63 -2.25 3.97
N HIS A 10 23.34 -2.05 3.67
CA HIS A 10 22.25 -2.31 4.62
C HIS A 10 21.95 -3.81 4.83
N VAL A 11 22.26 -4.67 3.85
CA VAL A 11 22.04 -6.13 3.97
C VAL A 11 23.21 -6.83 4.65
N ALA A 12 24.45 -6.35 4.43
CA ALA A 12 25.65 -7.00 4.95
C ALA A 12 25.85 -6.83 6.46
N CYS A 13 25.41 -5.72 7.06
CA CYS A 13 25.69 -5.41 8.47
C CYS A 13 24.78 -6.19 9.46
N SER A 14 23.55 -6.53 9.05
CA SER A 14 22.62 -7.28 9.93
C SER A 14 22.97 -8.77 10.09
N LEU A 15 23.79 -9.33 9.19
CA LEU A 15 24.19 -10.74 9.23
C LEU A 15 25.38 -11.02 10.17
N LYS A 16 26.23 -10.03 10.46
CA LYS A 16 27.39 -10.23 11.34
C LYS A 16 27.05 -10.23 12.84
N LYS A 17 25.96 -9.56 13.28
CA LYS A 17 25.61 -9.48 14.71
C LYS A 17 24.86 -10.69 15.28
N LYS A 18 24.32 -11.60 14.44
CA LYS A 18 23.62 -12.81 14.91
C LYS A 18 24.52 -14.05 15.08
N LYS A 19 25.77 -14.01 14.61
CA LYS A 19 26.68 -15.17 14.65
C LYS A 19 27.63 -15.18 15.86
N GLN A 20 27.62 -14.14 16.70
CA GLN A 20 28.59 -13.97 17.79
C GLN A 20 27.96 -13.95 19.21
N ARG A 21 26.81 -14.60 19.41
CA ARG A 21 26.24 -14.86 20.75
C ARG A 21 25.72 -16.29 20.84
N ARG A 22 26.64 -17.23 20.96
CA ARG A 22 26.46 -18.54 21.60
C ARG A 22 27.86 -19.13 21.75
N LEU A 23 28.41 -19.03 22.96
CA LEU A 23 29.38 -19.93 23.56
C LEU A 23 29.67 -19.45 24.99
N VAL A 24 29.72 -20.40 25.93
CA VAL A 24 30.16 -20.37 27.35
C VAL A 24 29.18 -19.64 28.31
N GLU A 25 28.70 -20.16 29.46
CA GLU A 25 29.30 -21.00 30.50
C GLU A 25 28.35 -22.01 31.19
N GLU A 26 28.98 -23.06 31.74
CA GLU A 26 28.48 -24.13 32.62
C GLU A 26 28.36 -23.67 34.09
N GLY A 27 27.63 -24.45 34.92
CA GLY A 27 28.02 -24.64 36.33
C GLY A 27 26.94 -24.53 37.43
N ASP A 28 26.46 -25.70 37.87
CA ASP A 28 26.09 -26.13 39.24
C ASP A 28 24.90 -25.55 40.05
N GLY A 29 24.07 -26.48 40.57
CA GLY A 29 23.78 -26.51 42.01
C GLY A 29 22.33 -26.69 42.52
N VAL A 30 21.94 -27.95 42.79
CA VAL A 30 21.28 -28.44 44.03
C VAL A 30 19.75 -28.25 44.30
N ALA A 31 19.06 -29.40 44.25
CA ALA A 31 18.12 -30.04 45.21
C ALA A 31 16.67 -29.58 45.54
N GLN A 32 15.80 -30.62 45.48
CA GLN A 32 14.66 -30.99 46.37
C GLN A 32 13.34 -30.18 46.25
N THR A 33 12.11 -30.72 46.36
CA THR A 33 11.56 -32.00 46.87
C THR A 33 10.10 -32.20 46.40
N LYS A 34 9.71 -33.47 46.15
CA LYS A 34 8.46 -34.22 46.47
C LYS A 34 7.10 -33.48 46.49
N THR A 35 6.05 -33.99 45.83
CA THR A 35 4.99 -34.89 46.39
C THR A 35 3.89 -35.00 45.30
N SER A 36 3.38 -36.15 44.81
CA SER A 36 2.69 -37.33 45.36
C SER A 36 1.20 -37.42 44.90
N LYS A 37 0.88 -38.51 44.19
CA LYS A 37 -0.32 -39.40 44.33
C LYS A 37 -1.70 -38.84 43.91
N LYS A 38 -2.67 -39.55 43.29
CA LYS A 38 -3.04 -40.96 42.97
C LYS A 38 -3.98 -40.85 41.73
N ARG A 39 -4.00 -41.70 40.70
CA ARG A 39 -4.14 -43.16 40.53
C ARG A 39 -5.57 -43.71 40.70
N THR A 40 -6.15 -44.14 39.57
CA THR A 40 -7.10 -45.27 39.39
C THR A 40 -7.02 -45.66 37.90
N GLN A 41 -6.31 -46.74 37.51
CA GLN A 41 -6.76 -48.14 37.32
C GLN A 41 -8.00 -48.25 36.42
N LYS A 42 -8.16 -49.12 35.41
CA LYS A 42 -7.50 -50.32 34.83
C LYS A 42 -8.30 -50.50 33.49
N VAL A 43 -7.87 -51.14 32.39
CA VAL A 43 -7.54 -52.56 32.19
C VAL A 43 -6.86 -52.67 30.81
N ASN A 44 -5.88 -53.58 30.74
CA ASN A 44 -5.03 -53.93 29.61
C ASN A 44 -5.77 -54.58 28.42
N PHE A 45 -5.23 -54.40 27.21
CA PHE A 45 -4.93 -55.56 26.37
C PHE A 45 -3.54 -55.40 25.74
N CYS A 46 -2.71 -56.42 25.97
CA CYS A 46 -1.31 -56.50 25.62
C CYS A 46 -1.18 -57.22 24.27
N LEU A 47 -0.36 -56.68 23.35
CA LEU A 47 0.23 -57.46 22.27
C LEU A 47 1.70 -57.03 22.15
N HIS A 48 2.56 -57.94 22.59
CA HIS A 48 4.02 -57.85 22.61
C HIS A 48 4.58 -57.66 21.19
N ARG A 49 5.47 -56.67 21.03
CA ARG A 49 6.47 -56.64 19.96
C ARG A 49 7.86 -56.62 20.60
N GLY A 50 8.67 -57.60 20.21
CA GLY A 50 10.06 -57.74 20.63
C GLY A 50 10.94 -56.58 20.14
N ASN A 51 11.94 -56.30 20.96
CA ASN A 51 12.98 -55.29 20.79
C ASN A 51 13.89 -55.54 19.58
N LEU A 52 14.17 -54.48 18.82
CA LEU A 52 15.50 -54.21 18.28
C LEU A 52 15.76 -52.71 18.41
N ALA A 53 16.87 -52.37 19.06
CA ALA A 53 17.29 -51.02 19.39
C ALA A 53 17.91 -50.31 18.17
N LEU A 54 17.54 -49.05 17.96
CA LEU A 54 18.22 -48.09 17.07
C LEU A 54 18.14 -46.68 17.68
N THR A 55 19.19 -45.91 17.44
CA THR A 55 19.69 -44.74 18.17
C THR A 55 18.89 -43.45 17.93
N SER A 56 19.07 -42.46 18.82
CA SER A 56 18.25 -41.23 18.93
C SER A 56 18.48 -40.16 17.85
N SER A 57 18.79 -40.55 16.61
CA SER A 57 18.90 -39.63 15.46
C SER A 57 17.72 -39.75 14.46
N ALA A 58 16.79 -40.70 14.69
CA ALA A 58 15.68 -40.98 13.77
C ALA A 58 14.29 -40.47 14.24
N ARG A 59 14.20 -39.71 15.35
CA ARG A 59 12.91 -39.19 15.87
C ARG A 59 12.56 -37.77 15.45
N GLU A 60 13.52 -36.96 15.03
CA GLU A 60 13.26 -35.58 14.62
C GLU A 60 12.90 -35.46 13.12
N THR A 61 13.34 -36.41 12.29
CA THR A 61 12.96 -36.50 10.87
C THR A 61 11.56 -37.07 10.63
N TRP A 62 10.95 -37.77 11.61
CA TRP A 62 9.61 -38.33 11.47
C TRP A 62 8.48 -37.38 11.92
N PHE A 63 8.78 -36.42 12.81
CA PHE A 63 7.84 -35.37 13.21
C PHE A 63 7.64 -34.31 12.11
N MET A 64 8.70 -33.96 11.36
CA MET A 64 8.58 -33.03 10.23
C MET A 64 7.85 -33.64 9.02
N VAL A 65 8.00 -34.94 8.77
CA VAL A 65 7.28 -35.63 7.67
C VAL A 65 5.80 -35.84 8.00
N SER A 66 5.44 -36.09 9.27
CA SER A 66 4.02 -36.16 9.69
C SER A 66 3.31 -34.79 9.68
N PHE A 67 4.01 -33.69 9.96
CA PHE A 67 3.42 -32.34 9.90
C PHE A 67 3.18 -31.88 8.46
N PHE A 68 4.07 -32.24 7.52
CA PHE A 68 3.91 -31.93 6.10
C PHE A 68 2.89 -32.85 5.38
N LEU A 69 2.71 -34.10 5.82
CA LEU A 69 1.67 -34.98 5.26
C LEU A 69 0.25 -34.66 5.79
N SER A 70 0.12 -33.95 6.91
CA SER A 70 -1.17 -33.49 7.45
C SER A 70 -1.75 -32.27 6.72
N SER A 71 -0.90 -31.47 6.05
CA SER A 71 -1.35 -30.29 5.27
C SER A 71 -1.71 -30.60 3.81
N ALA A 72 -1.61 -31.86 3.37
CA ALA A 72 -1.96 -32.32 2.03
C ALA A 72 -3.28 -33.12 1.96
N GLN A 73 -4.03 -33.23 3.07
CA GLN A 73 -5.36 -33.85 3.11
C GLN A 73 -6.42 -32.84 3.56
N MET A 74 -6.79 -31.95 2.64
CA MET A 74 -8.02 -31.16 2.73
C MET A 74 -8.62 -30.91 1.33
N VAL A 75 -8.63 -31.93 0.45
CA VAL A 75 -9.59 -32.01 -0.68
C VAL A 75 -9.83 -33.49 -1.05
N LYS A 76 -10.71 -34.17 -0.33
CA LYS A 76 -11.55 -35.23 -0.89
C LYS A 76 -12.87 -35.17 -0.15
N LYS A 77 -13.83 -34.50 -0.79
CA LYS A 77 -15.22 -34.47 -0.35
C LYS A 77 -15.83 -35.77 -0.85
N GLU A 78 -16.29 -36.61 0.08
CA GLU A 78 -17.09 -37.79 -0.20
C GLU A 78 -18.39 -37.34 -0.91
N GLU A 79 -18.70 -38.03 -2.01
CA GLU A 79 -19.98 -37.96 -2.70
C GLU A 79 -20.98 -38.80 -1.89
N GLU A 80 -21.84 -38.14 -1.11
CA GLU A 80 -23.11 -38.71 -0.68
C GLU A 80 -24.19 -38.30 -1.67
N GLU A 81 -24.83 -39.30 -2.28
CA GLU A 81 -26.05 -39.17 -3.08
C GLU A 81 -27.19 -38.60 -2.23
N GLN A 82 -27.56 -37.34 -2.46
CA GLN A 82 -28.91 -36.84 -2.14
C GLN A 82 -29.45 -35.97 -3.28
N ALA A 83 -30.72 -36.24 -3.60
CA ALA A 83 -31.49 -35.82 -4.77
C ALA A 83 -31.30 -34.38 -5.26
N VAL A 84 -30.91 -34.26 -6.53
CA VAL A 84 -30.82 -33.02 -7.30
C VAL A 84 -32.22 -32.49 -7.60
N SER A 85 -32.54 -31.29 -7.08
CA SER A 85 -33.45 -30.38 -7.78
C SER A 85 -32.67 -29.72 -8.93
N LYS A 86 -33.16 -29.93 -10.16
CA LYS A 86 -32.52 -29.51 -11.41
C LYS A 86 -32.34 -27.98 -11.47
N LYS A 87 -31.10 -27.49 -11.34
CA LYS A 87 -30.63 -26.28 -12.04
C LYS A 87 -29.69 -26.73 -13.16
N SER A 88 -29.99 -26.36 -14.40
CA SER A 88 -29.30 -26.78 -15.62
C SER A 88 -27.81 -26.42 -15.60
N LYS A 89 -26.94 -27.40 -15.86
CA LYS A 89 -25.52 -27.18 -16.16
C LYS A 89 -25.44 -26.53 -17.54
N LYS A 90 -24.88 -25.30 -17.62
CA LYS A 90 -24.62 -24.61 -18.88
C LYS A 90 -23.77 -25.47 -19.82
N THR A 91 -24.13 -25.52 -21.09
CA THR A 91 -23.41 -26.29 -22.11
C THR A 91 -22.04 -25.65 -22.43
N LYS A 92 -21.12 -26.44 -22.99
CA LYS A 92 -19.78 -25.96 -23.38
C LYS A 92 -19.85 -24.83 -24.42
N GLU A 93 -20.88 -24.84 -25.26
CA GLU A 93 -21.19 -23.78 -26.24
C GLU A 93 -21.67 -22.50 -25.55
N GLU A 94 -22.61 -22.56 -24.59
CA GLU A 94 -23.05 -21.38 -23.82
C GLU A 94 -21.92 -20.69 -23.05
N ILE A 95 -20.92 -21.47 -22.59
CA ILE A 95 -19.73 -20.93 -21.91
C ILE A 95 -18.83 -20.18 -22.91
N GLU A 96 -18.68 -20.72 -24.12
CA GLU A 96 -17.85 -20.12 -25.16
C GLU A 96 -18.51 -18.88 -25.78
N GLU A 97 -19.82 -18.91 -26.01
CA GLU A 97 -20.61 -17.74 -26.41
C GLU A 97 -20.55 -16.64 -25.35
N ALA A 98 -20.67 -16.97 -24.06
CA ALA A 98 -20.54 -16.01 -22.98
C ALA A 98 -19.11 -15.43 -22.86
N ARG A 99 -18.08 -16.14 -23.34
CA ARG A 99 -16.71 -15.63 -23.44
C ARG A 99 -16.55 -14.70 -24.63
N GLN A 100 -17.03 -15.10 -25.81
CA GLN A 100 -17.04 -14.31 -27.04
C GLN A 100 -17.77 -12.97 -26.83
N LEU A 101 -18.96 -12.99 -26.22
CA LEU A 101 -19.73 -11.79 -25.90
C LEU A 101 -18.97 -10.86 -24.93
N LYS A 102 -18.25 -11.42 -23.96
CA LYS A 102 -17.39 -10.64 -23.04
C LYS A 102 -16.18 -10.05 -23.72
N ILE A 103 -15.62 -10.70 -24.74
CA ILE A 103 -14.51 -10.18 -25.53
C ILE A 103 -15.00 -9.02 -26.38
N LYS A 104 -16.08 -9.23 -27.17
CA LYS A 104 -16.69 -8.15 -27.96
C LYS A 104 -17.07 -6.93 -27.13
N LYS A 105 -17.71 -7.14 -25.97
CA LYS A 105 -18.06 -6.02 -25.08
C LYS A 105 -16.83 -5.28 -24.55
N LYS A 106 -15.72 -5.97 -24.29
CA LYS A 106 -14.47 -5.33 -23.88
C LYS A 106 -13.83 -4.55 -25.03
N GLU A 107 -13.85 -5.09 -26.24
CA GLU A 107 -13.35 -4.42 -27.44
C GLU A 107 -14.17 -3.14 -27.71
N GLU A 108 -15.50 -3.20 -27.60
CA GLU A 108 -16.37 -2.02 -27.69
C GLU A 108 -16.11 -1.01 -26.56
N GLU A 109 -15.95 -1.47 -25.31
CA GLU A 109 -15.58 -0.60 -24.17
C GLU A 109 -14.22 0.07 -24.37
N GLU A 110 -13.27 -0.62 -24.99
CA GLU A 110 -11.92 -0.11 -25.28
C GLU A 110 -11.92 0.85 -26.47
N GLN A 111 -12.74 0.60 -27.49
CA GLN A 111 -12.89 1.47 -28.65
C GLN A 111 -13.66 2.75 -28.32
N ASN A 112 -14.63 2.67 -27.40
CA ASN A 112 -15.34 3.85 -26.85
C ASN A 112 -14.61 4.50 -25.66
N ARG A 113 -13.40 4.05 -25.33
CA ARG A 113 -12.62 4.64 -24.24
C ARG A 113 -12.19 6.05 -24.63
N TRP A 114 -12.57 7.03 -23.82
CA TRP A 114 -12.18 8.41 -24.02
C TRP A 114 -10.66 8.59 -23.94
N ARG A 115 -10.05 8.97 -25.07
CA ARG A 115 -8.61 9.26 -25.19
C ARG A 115 -8.34 10.74 -24.92
N TRP A 116 -8.62 11.16 -23.71
CA TRP A 116 -8.45 12.57 -23.30
C TRP A 116 -7.02 13.10 -23.47
N TRP A 117 -6.01 12.22 -23.58
CA TRP A 117 -4.62 12.58 -23.83
C TRP A 117 -4.32 13.00 -25.27
N GLU A 118 -5.23 12.76 -26.21
CA GLU A 118 -5.16 13.23 -27.61
C GLU A 118 -5.85 14.59 -27.80
N GLU A 119 -6.56 15.08 -26.79
CA GLU A 119 -7.29 16.35 -26.86
C GLU A 119 -6.41 17.57 -26.56
N GLU A 120 -6.83 18.73 -27.06
CA GLU A 120 -6.21 20.00 -26.67
C GLU A 120 -6.46 20.31 -25.19
N LYS A 121 -5.46 20.94 -24.58
CA LYS A 121 -5.56 21.40 -23.19
C LYS A 121 -6.53 22.57 -23.08
N TYR A 122 -7.20 22.65 -21.93
CA TYR A 122 -7.96 23.84 -21.57
C TYR A 122 -7.04 25.04 -21.33
N GLU A 123 -7.62 26.24 -21.44
CA GLU A 123 -7.00 27.48 -20.98
C GLU A 123 -6.62 27.39 -19.49
N ASP A 124 -5.56 28.11 -19.13
CA ASP A 124 -5.04 28.09 -17.76
C ASP A 124 -6.12 28.47 -16.74
N GLY A 125 -6.36 27.56 -15.79
CA GLY A 125 -7.31 27.74 -14.70
C GLY A 125 -8.64 27.03 -14.89
N VAL A 126 -9.14 26.87 -16.12
CA VAL A 126 -10.40 26.15 -16.38
C VAL A 126 -10.17 24.65 -16.30
N LYS A 127 -11.06 23.92 -15.61
CA LYS A 127 -10.98 22.47 -15.44
C LYS A 127 -12.03 21.70 -16.23
N TRP A 128 -13.17 22.32 -16.50
CA TRP A 128 -14.27 21.72 -17.25
C TRP A 128 -15.20 22.81 -17.78
N LYS A 129 -15.97 22.49 -18.81
CA LYS A 129 -17.03 23.35 -19.36
C LYS A 129 -18.40 22.87 -18.90
N PHE A 130 -18.60 21.55 -18.86
CA PHE A 130 -19.84 20.92 -18.40
C PHE A 130 -19.58 19.90 -17.27
N LEU A 131 -20.37 19.98 -16.20
CA LEU A 131 -20.34 19.05 -15.08
C LEU A 131 -21.76 18.81 -14.54
N GLU A 132 -22.24 17.57 -14.67
CA GLU A 132 -23.52 17.11 -14.09
C GLU A 132 -23.33 15.84 -13.24
N HIS A 133 -23.94 15.78 -12.07
CA HIS A 133 -23.89 14.59 -11.21
C HIS A 133 -25.13 14.49 -10.30
N LYS A 134 -25.36 13.30 -9.73
CA LYS A 134 -26.51 13.04 -8.83
C LYS A 134 -26.31 13.43 -7.37
N GLY A 135 -25.13 13.93 -7.01
CA GLY A 135 -24.80 14.35 -5.64
C GLY A 135 -24.18 13.20 -4.84
N PRO A 136 -23.98 13.39 -3.52
CA PRO A 136 -23.45 12.33 -2.66
C PRO A 136 -24.51 11.27 -2.34
N TYR A 137 -24.06 10.05 -2.03
CA TYR A 137 -24.87 9.04 -1.38
C TYR A 137 -24.66 9.10 0.14
N PHE A 138 -25.71 9.42 0.89
CA PHE A 138 -25.66 9.48 2.36
C PHE A 138 -25.62 8.07 2.98
N PRO A 139 -24.92 7.90 4.12
CA PRO A 139 -24.99 6.65 4.86
C PRO A 139 -26.44 6.35 5.30
N PRO A 140 -26.84 5.07 5.39
CA PRO A 140 -28.18 4.71 5.86
C PRO A 140 -28.39 5.16 7.30
N GLU A 141 -29.63 5.54 7.64
CA GLU A 141 -30.01 5.93 8.99
C GLU A 141 -29.66 4.86 10.02
N TYR A 142 -29.38 5.31 11.24
CA TYR A 142 -29.06 4.41 12.33
C TYR A 142 -30.25 3.49 12.62
N GLN A 143 -29.96 2.22 12.88
CA GLN A 143 -30.95 1.24 13.31
C GLN A 143 -30.75 0.98 14.80
N PRO A 144 -31.74 1.30 15.66
CA PRO A 144 -31.68 1.04 17.08
C PRO A 144 -31.31 -0.40 17.45
N LEU A 145 -30.74 -0.55 18.64
CA LEU A 145 -30.51 -1.87 19.21
C LEU A 145 -31.84 -2.61 19.35
N PRO A 146 -31.87 -3.92 19.10
CA PRO A 146 -33.06 -4.70 19.38
C PRO A 146 -33.27 -4.83 20.90
N ASP A 147 -34.52 -4.97 21.33
CA ASP A 147 -34.94 -4.96 22.74
C ASP A 147 -34.25 -6.02 23.62
N ASN A 148 -33.68 -7.07 23.01
CA ASN A 148 -32.99 -8.14 23.73
C ASN A 148 -31.49 -7.88 23.96
N VAL A 149 -30.98 -6.71 23.56
CA VAL A 149 -29.57 -6.32 23.73
C VAL A 149 -29.49 -5.08 24.60
N HIS A 150 -28.86 -5.21 25.76
CA HIS A 150 -28.86 -4.17 26.78
C HIS A 150 -27.48 -3.53 26.95
N PHE A 151 -27.50 -2.30 27.46
CA PHE A 151 -26.33 -1.63 27.98
C PHE A 151 -26.39 -1.64 29.51
N TYR A 152 -25.26 -1.91 30.16
CA TYR A 152 -25.17 -1.91 31.61
C TYR A 152 -24.24 -0.81 32.09
N TYR A 153 -24.65 -0.14 33.17
CA TYR A 153 -23.82 0.79 33.91
C TYR A 153 -23.82 0.38 35.38
N ASN A 154 -22.62 0.14 35.93
CA ASN A 154 -22.45 -0.35 37.31
C ASN A 154 -23.29 -1.62 37.62
N GLY A 155 -23.40 -2.53 36.63
CA GLY A 155 -24.17 -3.78 36.75
C GLY A 155 -25.69 -3.64 36.62
N HIS A 156 -26.22 -2.43 36.46
CA HIS A 156 -27.64 -2.20 36.24
C HIS A 156 -27.94 -1.94 34.77
N ILE A 157 -29.06 -2.48 34.28
CA ILE A 157 -29.56 -2.18 32.93
C ILE A 157 -29.94 -0.71 32.90
N VAL A 158 -29.32 0.04 31.98
CA VAL A 158 -29.72 1.40 31.67
C VAL A 158 -30.39 1.37 30.31
N TRP A 159 -31.68 1.71 30.27
CA TRP A 159 -32.40 1.93 29.03
C TRP A 159 -31.93 3.25 28.45
N VAL A 160 -30.91 3.16 27.61
CA VAL A 160 -30.34 4.33 26.98
C VAL A 160 -31.07 4.56 25.66
N SER A 161 -31.83 5.65 25.58
CA SER A 161 -32.36 6.19 24.32
C SER A 161 -31.24 6.54 23.32
N PHE A 162 -30.06 6.78 23.90
CA PHE A 162 -28.72 7.12 23.44
C PHE A 162 -28.17 6.61 22.10
N MET A 163 -28.67 5.53 21.51
CA MET A 163 -27.88 4.92 20.44
C MET A 163 -28.13 5.50 19.04
N GLU A 164 -29.09 6.42 18.88
CA GLU A 164 -29.38 7.10 17.61
C GLU A 164 -28.27 8.05 17.13
N SER A 165 -27.48 8.63 18.05
CA SER A 165 -26.23 9.29 17.71
C SER A 165 -25.40 9.52 18.97
N VAL A 166 -24.11 9.13 18.97
CA VAL A 166 -23.16 9.30 20.10
C VAL A 166 -22.97 10.77 20.52
N THR A 167 -23.69 11.71 19.91
CA THR A 167 -23.48 13.15 20.06
C THR A 167 -24.11 13.76 21.30
N GLU A 168 -25.26 13.30 21.81
CA GLU A 168 -25.96 14.05 22.87
C GLU A 168 -26.71 13.14 23.85
N MET A 169 -26.00 12.70 24.90
CA MET A 169 -26.66 12.17 26.12
C MET A 169 -27.65 13.22 26.63
N THR A 170 -28.83 12.78 27.09
CA THR A 170 -29.77 13.64 27.80
C THR A 170 -29.14 14.16 29.10
N HIS A 171 -29.71 15.22 29.68
CA HIS A 171 -29.20 15.75 30.95
C HIS A 171 -29.21 14.70 32.08
N GLU A 172 -30.23 13.85 32.09
CA GLU A 172 -30.37 12.73 33.03
C GLU A 172 -29.29 11.66 32.82
N GLU A 173 -29.07 11.26 31.56
CA GLU A 173 -28.02 10.28 31.20
C GLU A 173 -26.61 10.81 31.54
N ARG A 174 -26.32 12.10 31.28
CA ARG A 174 -25.03 12.73 31.65
C ARG A 174 -24.80 12.74 33.16
N SER A 175 -25.88 12.89 33.92
CA SER A 175 -25.82 12.88 35.38
C SER A 175 -25.57 11.48 35.93
N LEU A 176 -26.09 10.44 35.27
CA LEU A 176 -25.91 9.04 35.65
C LEU A 176 -24.55 8.47 35.20
N ILE A 177 -24.19 8.63 33.93
CA ILE A 177 -23.04 8.01 33.27
C ILE A 177 -21.84 8.97 33.37
N GLN A 178 -21.08 8.83 34.44
CA GLN A 178 -19.93 9.71 34.73
C GLN A 178 -18.58 9.03 34.49
N ASP A 179 -18.55 7.69 34.45
CA ASP A 179 -17.33 6.90 34.46
C ASP A 179 -17.40 5.79 33.40
N LEU A 180 -16.48 5.82 32.43
CA LEU A 180 -16.43 4.84 31.35
C LEU A 180 -16.08 3.44 31.87
N ASP A 181 -15.31 3.32 32.95
CA ASP A 181 -14.90 2.02 33.49
C ASP A 181 -16.06 1.25 34.12
N LYS A 182 -17.15 1.94 34.44
CA LYS A 182 -18.41 1.35 34.92
C LYS A 182 -19.37 0.97 33.80
N CYS A 183 -19.06 1.30 32.56
CA CYS A 183 -19.86 0.98 31.39
C CYS A 183 -19.51 -0.41 30.85
N ASP A 184 -20.52 -1.25 30.64
CA ASP A 184 -20.35 -2.58 30.04
C ASP A 184 -21.05 -2.66 28.67
N PHE A 185 -20.22 -2.83 27.63
CA PHE A 185 -20.62 -2.97 26.23
C PHE A 185 -20.62 -4.44 25.76
N GLY A 186 -20.53 -5.41 26.68
CA GLY A 186 -20.36 -6.83 26.39
C GLY A 186 -21.44 -7.43 25.50
N GLU A 187 -22.72 -7.19 25.82
CA GLU A 187 -23.86 -7.66 25.01
C GLU A 187 -23.87 -7.02 23.62
N ILE A 188 -23.63 -5.70 23.54
CA ILE A 188 -23.55 -4.97 22.26
C ILE A 188 -22.42 -5.53 21.38
N HIS A 189 -21.25 -5.79 21.98
CA HIS A 189 -20.12 -6.41 21.29
C HIS A 189 -20.45 -7.83 20.80
N ALA A 190 -21.09 -8.64 21.64
CA ALA A 190 -21.51 -9.99 21.28
C ALA A 190 -22.51 -9.98 20.11
N MET A 191 -23.48 -9.06 20.13
CA MET A 191 -24.42 -8.84 19.02
C MET A 191 -23.68 -8.47 17.72
N HIS A 192 -22.75 -7.51 17.75
CA HIS A 192 -22.00 -7.12 16.54
C HIS A 192 -21.07 -8.22 16.01
N LYS A 193 -20.47 -9.02 16.90
CA LYS A 193 -19.74 -10.24 16.52
C LYS A 193 -20.67 -11.24 15.84
N ALA A 194 -21.83 -11.55 16.43
CA ALA A 194 -22.82 -12.45 15.85
C ALA A 194 -23.33 -11.96 14.49
N LYS A 195 -23.60 -10.66 14.33
CA LYS A 195 -23.99 -10.03 13.06
C LYS A 195 -22.89 -10.17 12.00
N THR A 196 -21.62 -10.09 12.39
CA THR A 196 -20.49 -10.28 11.48
C THR A 196 -20.37 -11.74 11.03
N GLU A 197 -20.55 -12.70 11.93
CA GLU A 197 -20.55 -14.13 11.57
C GLU A 197 -21.76 -14.51 10.72
N ALA A 198 -22.96 -14.00 11.04
CA ALA A 198 -24.16 -14.18 10.22
C ALA A 198 -23.94 -13.64 8.80
N ARG A 199 -23.30 -12.46 8.65
CA ARG A 199 -22.93 -11.91 7.33
C ARG A 199 -21.98 -12.82 6.55
N LYS A 200 -21.00 -13.43 7.19
CA LYS A 200 -20.10 -14.40 6.53
C LYS A 200 -20.88 -15.64 6.06
N ASN A 201 -21.82 -16.09 6.88
CA ASN A 201 -22.64 -17.29 6.65
C ASN A 201 -23.88 -17.05 5.77
N MET A 202 -24.12 -15.82 5.28
CA MET A 202 -25.22 -15.52 4.36
C MET A 202 -25.22 -16.44 3.14
N SER A 203 -26.42 -16.78 2.67
CA SER A 203 -26.63 -17.60 1.49
C SER A 203 -26.08 -16.91 0.23
N LYS A 204 -25.86 -17.69 -0.83
CA LYS A 204 -25.42 -17.14 -2.13
C LYS A 204 -26.48 -16.19 -2.73
N GLU A 205 -27.76 -16.46 -2.50
CA GLU A 205 -28.88 -15.69 -3.03
C GLU A 205 -28.98 -14.32 -2.35
N GLU A 206 -28.89 -14.26 -1.01
CA GLU A 206 -28.86 -12.99 -0.27
C GLU A 206 -27.63 -12.14 -0.62
N LYS A 207 -26.45 -12.77 -0.74
CA LYS A 207 -25.22 -12.09 -1.17
C LYS A 207 -25.36 -11.49 -2.57
N GLN A 208 -26.03 -12.20 -3.47
CA GLN A 208 -26.29 -11.73 -4.83
C GLN A 208 -27.29 -10.56 -4.85
N ALA A 209 -28.39 -10.65 -4.10
CA ALA A 209 -29.36 -9.56 -3.98
C ALA A 209 -28.72 -8.29 -3.39
N LEU A 210 -27.88 -8.41 -2.35
CA LEU A 210 -27.16 -7.28 -1.77
C LEU A 210 -26.15 -6.67 -2.77
N LYS A 211 -25.50 -7.49 -3.60
CA LYS A 211 -24.60 -7.03 -4.64
C LYS A 211 -25.35 -6.25 -5.73
N GLU A 212 -26.51 -6.73 -6.15
CA GLU A 212 -27.36 -6.06 -7.14
C GLU A 212 -27.90 -4.73 -6.62
N ALA A 213 -28.37 -4.68 -5.36
CA ALA A 213 -28.78 -3.45 -4.71
C ALA A 213 -27.63 -2.42 -4.64
N ASN A 214 -26.42 -2.87 -4.28
CA ASN A 214 -25.23 -2.01 -4.30
C ASN A 214 -24.86 -1.55 -5.71
N GLN A 215 -25.06 -2.38 -6.73
CA GLN A 215 -24.77 -2.02 -8.11
C GLN A 215 -25.73 -0.93 -8.60
N LYS A 216 -27.02 -0.99 -8.27
CA LYS A 216 -27.99 0.09 -8.59
C LYS A 216 -27.53 1.44 -8.02
N ILE A 217 -27.07 1.45 -6.77
CA ILE A 217 -26.52 2.65 -6.13
C ILE A 217 -25.27 3.17 -6.89
N VAL A 218 -24.38 2.27 -7.32
CA VAL A 218 -23.20 2.64 -8.12
C VAL A 218 -23.59 3.16 -9.51
N ASP A 219 -24.61 2.58 -10.14
CA ASP A 219 -25.05 2.99 -11.48
C ASP A 219 -25.69 4.38 -11.43
N GLU A 220 -26.39 4.72 -10.34
CA GLU A 220 -27.05 6.00 -10.13
C GLU A 220 -26.09 7.10 -9.65
N TYR A 221 -25.29 6.84 -8.61
CA TYR A 221 -24.45 7.85 -7.96
C TYR A 221 -22.95 7.73 -8.29
N GLY A 222 -22.51 6.62 -8.87
CA GLY A 222 -21.10 6.34 -9.10
C GLY A 222 -20.50 7.00 -10.34
N TYR A 223 -21.29 7.76 -11.10
CA TYR A 223 -20.87 8.41 -12.34
C TYR A 223 -21.36 9.86 -12.41
N CYS A 224 -20.62 10.68 -13.14
CA CYS A 224 -21.00 12.03 -13.54
C CYS A 224 -20.84 12.20 -15.06
N LEU A 225 -21.41 13.28 -15.59
CA LEU A 225 -21.14 13.74 -16.94
C LEU A 225 -20.14 14.90 -16.87
N LEU A 226 -18.94 14.70 -17.42
CA LEU A 226 -17.89 15.70 -17.50
C LEU A 226 -17.65 15.99 -18.99
N ASP A 227 -17.93 17.21 -19.43
CA ASP A 227 -17.76 17.63 -20.84
C ASP A 227 -18.40 16.64 -21.83
N HIS A 228 -19.60 16.14 -21.49
CA HIS A 228 -20.36 15.13 -22.23
C HIS A 228 -19.81 13.69 -22.19
N HIS A 229 -18.72 13.44 -21.45
CA HIS A 229 -18.20 12.10 -21.19
C HIS A 229 -18.67 11.56 -19.84
N LYS A 230 -19.11 10.29 -19.83
CA LYS A 230 -19.49 9.61 -18.59
C LYS A 230 -18.24 9.17 -17.83
N GLU A 231 -18.00 9.81 -16.70
CA GLU A 231 -16.81 9.60 -15.87
C GLU A 231 -17.17 8.98 -14.52
N ARG A 232 -16.29 8.14 -13.99
CA ARG A 232 -16.53 7.46 -12.72
C ARG A 232 -16.15 8.38 -11.55
N ILE A 233 -16.98 8.40 -10.52
CA ILE A 233 -16.70 9.11 -9.26
C ILE A 233 -15.90 8.18 -8.33
N GLY A 234 -14.86 8.72 -7.68
CA GLY A 234 -13.98 7.94 -6.80
C GLY A 234 -14.64 7.54 -5.49
N ASN A 235 -15.22 8.50 -4.78
CA ASN A 235 -15.75 8.35 -3.42
C ASN A 235 -17.13 9.03 -3.26
N PHE A 236 -18.12 8.58 -4.03
CA PHE A 236 -19.47 9.17 -4.02
C PHE A 236 -20.27 8.95 -2.72
N LYS A 237 -19.87 7.99 -1.88
CA LYS A 237 -20.49 7.72 -0.57
C LYS A 237 -19.87 8.60 0.50
N ILE A 238 -20.69 9.33 1.24
CA ILE A 238 -20.25 10.10 2.41
C ILE A 238 -19.74 9.14 3.49
N GLU A 239 -18.67 9.53 4.19
CA GLU A 239 -18.12 8.75 5.31
C GLU A 239 -19.19 8.64 6.42
N PRO A 240 -19.50 7.42 6.91
CA PRO A 240 -20.45 7.26 8.01
C PRO A 240 -19.89 7.86 9.31
N PRO A 241 -20.77 8.25 10.26
CA PRO A 241 -20.35 8.66 11.59
C PRO A 241 -19.58 7.54 12.29
N GLY A 242 -18.71 7.91 13.23
CA GLY A 242 -17.93 6.94 13.99
C GLY A 242 -16.80 7.59 14.77
N LEU A 243 -16.00 6.79 15.45
CA LEU A 243 -14.88 7.30 16.24
C LEU A 243 -13.67 7.60 15.34
N PHE A 244 -13.07 8.77 15.53
CA PHE A 244 -11.86 9.17 14.83
C PHE A 244 -10.69 8.30 15.27
N ARG A 245 -10.14 7.55 14.31
CA ARG A 245 -8.96 6.70 14.50
C ARG A 245 -7.75 7.37 13.87
N GLY A 246 -7.15 8.31 14.62
CA GLY A 246 -5.88 8.91 14.25
C GLY A 246 -4.76 7.86 14.17
N ARG A 247 -3.68 8.16 13.45
CA ARG A 247 -2.50 7.29 13.37
C ARG A 247 -1.48 7.72 14.43
N GLY A 248 -0.76 6.74 15.00
CA GLY A 248 0.16 6.96 16.11
C GLY A 248 -0.54 7.52 17.34
N GLU A 249 0.18 8.33 18.12
CA GLU A 249 -0.35 8.99 19.32
C GLU A 249 -1.08 10.28 18.94
N HIS A 250 -2.20 10.14 18.23
CA HIS A 250 -2.97 11.30 17.79
C HIS A 250 -3.84 11.84 18.95
N PRO A 251 -3.73 13.14 19.32
CA PRO A 251 -4.42 13.69 20.50
C PRO A 251 -5.95 13.60 20.39
N LYS A 252 -6.49 13.78 19.18
CA LYS A 252 -7.94 13.67 18.88
C LYS A 252 -8.48 12.24 18.69
N GLN A 253 -7.67 11.20 18.92
CA GLN A 253 -8.12 9.82 18.77
C GLN A 253 -9.29 9.52 19.72
N GLY A 254 -10.33 8.86 19.20
CA GLY A 254 -11.55 8.56 19.97
C GLY A 254 -12.63 9.65 19.89
N MET A 255 -12.32 10.86 19.41
CA MET A 255 -13.35 11.89 19.19
C MET A 255 -14.39 11.44 18.17
N LEU A 256 -15.64 11.86 18.36
CA LEU A 256 -16.75 11.48 17.49
C LEU A 256 -16.74 12.27 16.17
N LYS A 257 -16.63 11.54 15.05
CA LYS A 257 -16.98 12.06 13.73
C LYS A 257 -18.49 12.09 13.61
N LYS A 258 -19.05 13.29 13.44
CA LYS A 258 -20.49 13.50 13.32
C LYS A 258 -21.00 12.99 11.97
N ARG A 259 -22.29 12.64 11.93
CA ARG A 259 -23.00 12.37 10.67
C ARG A 259 -23.12 13.68 9.91
N ILE A 260 -22.71 13.66 8.64
CA ILE A 260 -22.84 14.81 7.74
C ILE A 260 -24.28 14.88 7.24
N GLN A 261 -24.91 16.04 7.38
CA GLN A 261 -26.26 16.30 6.90
C GLN A 261 -26.22 17.01 5.54
N PRO A 262 -27.31 17.00 4.74
CA PRO A 262 -27.39 17.80 3.51
C PRO A 262 -27.06 19.28 3.71
N GLU A 263 -27.41 19.83 4.88
CA GLU A 263 -27.15 21.21 5.28
C GLU A 263 -25.65 21.52 5.50
N ASP A 264 -24.80 20.50 5.57
CA ASP A 264 -23.34 20.64 5.64
C ASP A 264 -22.67 20.58 4.25
N VAL A 265 -23.42 20.13 3.24
CA VAL A 265 -22.89 19.74 1.93
C VAL A 265 -22.99 20.88 0.92
N ILE A 266 -21.86 21.14 0.26
CA ILE A 266 -21.73 22.08 -0.86
C ILE A 266 -21.65 21.29 -2.16
N ILE A 267 -22.55 21.59 -3.10
CA ILE A 267 -22.61 21.00 -4.44
C ILE A 267 -21.88 21.90 -5.44
N ASN A 268 -21.11 21.32 -6.36
CA ASN A 268 -20.47 22.03 -7.47
C ASN A 268 -20.81 21.38 -8.81
N CYS A 269 -21.50 22.12 -9.68
CA CYS A 269 -21.96 21.64 -10.99
C CYS A 269 -22.03 22.79 -12.01
N SER A 270 -22.28 22.52 -13.28
CA SER A 270 -22.47 23.59 -14.28
C SER A 270 -23.80 24.31 -14.08
N LYS A 271 -23.85 25.61 -14.43
CA LYS A 271 -25.09 26.41 -14.40
C LYS A 271 -26.21 25.83 -15.28
N GLU A 272 -25.82 25.20 -16.39
CA GLU A 272 -26.73 24.59 -17.37
C GLU A 272 -27.06 23.13 -17.05
N SER A 273 -26.42 22.53 -16.04
CA SER A 273 -26.66 21.14 -15.68
C SER A 273 -27.89 20.97 -14.80
N ARG A 274 -28.39 19.74 -14.71
CA ARG A 274 -29.41 19.41 -13.70
C ARG A 274 -28.78 19.34 -12.31
N ILE A 275 -29.09 20.34 -11.49
CA ILE A 275 -28.67 20.38 -10.07
C ILE A 275 -29.26 19.16 -9.33
N PRO A 276 -28.45 18.41 -8.56
CA PRO A 276 -28.94 17.28 -7.77
C PRO A 276 -29.92 17.74 -6.69
N ALA A 277 -31.05 17.06 -6.56
CA ALA A 277 -32.02 17.34 -5.51
C ALA A 277 -31.52 16.80 -4.16
N PRO A 278 -31.66 17.55 -3.05
CA PRO A 278 -31.39 17.04 -1.71
C PRO A 278 -32.41 15.97 -1.32
N PRO A 279 -32.11 15.14 -0.30
CA PRO A 279 -33.10 14.25 0.32
C PRO A 279 -34.38 15.00 0.73
N ALA A 280 -35.51 14.30 0.73
CA ALA A 280 -36.80 14.92 1.05
C ALA A 280 -36.79 15.61 2.43
N GLY A 281 -37.26 16.85 2.48
CA GLY A 281 -37.27 17.67 3.70
C GLY A 281 -35.96 18.40 4.02
N HIS A 282 -34.90 18.20 3.23
CA HIS A 282 -33.60 18.83 3.44
C HIS A 282 -33.24 19.84 2.35
N HIS A 283 -32.18 20.61 2.60
CA HIS A 283 -31.57 21.50 1.62
C HIS A 283 -30.04 21.40 1.64
N TRP A 284 -29.41 21.75 0.52
CA TRP A 284 -27.95 21.86 0.47
C TRP A 284 -27.48 23.11 1.20
N LYS A 285 -26.28 23.04 1.79
CA LYS A 285 -25.60 24.22 2.35
C LYS A 285 -25.44 25.32 1.30
N GLU A 286 -24.99 24.92 0.13
CA GLU A 286 -24.70 25.81 -0.99
C GLU A 286 -24.63 25.01 -2.29
N VAL A 287 -25.09 25.61 -3.39
CA VAL A 287 -24.83 25.13 -4.75
C VAL A 287 -24.01 26.18 -5.46
N ARG A 288 -22.83 25.79 -5.95
CA ARG A 288 -21.92 26.66 -6.70
C ARG A 288 -21.58 26.10 -8.08
N HIS A 289 -20.99 26.97 -8.89
CA HIS A 289 -20.65 26.70 -10.28
C HIS A 289 -19.22 27.16 -10.56
N ASP A 290 -18.27 26.57 -9.85
CA ASP A 290 -16.84 26.91 -9.94
C ASP A 290 -16.11 25.89 -10.81
N ASN A 291 -15.82 26.29 -12.05
CA ASN A 291 -15.11 25.47 -13.02
C ASN A 291 -13.58 25.52 -12.88
N THR A 292 -13.04 26.23 -11.88
CA THR A 292 -11.60 26.28 -11.60
C THR A 292 -11.14 25.13 -10.69
N VAL A 293 -12.10 24.46 -10.05
CA VAL A 293 -11.86 23.33 -9.13
C VAL A 293 -12.29 21.99 -9.74
N THR A 294 -11.80 20.89 -9.17
CA THR A 294 -12.05 19.53 -9.68
C THR A 294 -12.93 18.67 -8.77
N TRP A 295 -13.49 19.24 -7.69
CA TRP A 295 -14.37 18.53 -6.78
C TRP A 295 -15.83 18.76 -7.17
N LEU A 296 -16.65 17.72 -6.95
CA LEU A 296 -18.08 17.69 -7.27
C LEU A 296 -18.90 18.06 -6.03
N VAL A 297 -18.48 17.57 -4.87
CA VAL A 297 -19.13 17.80 -3.59
C VAL A 297 -18.06 18.09 -2.54
N SER A 298 -18.34 18.97 -1.59
CA SER A 298 -17.49 19.20 -0.44
C SER A 298 -18.27 19.42 0.85
N TRP A 299 -17.63 19.18 1.99
CA TRP A 299 -18.14 19.51 3.32
C TRP A 299 -16.97 19.71 4.28
N THR A 300 -17.22 20.32 5.43
CA THR A 300 -16.21 20.51 6.48
C THR A 300 -16.39 19.43 7.54
N GLU A 301 -15.33 18.67 7.86
CA GLU A 301 -15.40 17.67 8.93
C GLU A 301 -15.12 18.29 10.31
N ASN A 302 -15.71 17.70 11.36
CA ASN A 302 -15.80 18.32 12.68
C ASN A 302 -14.60 18.10 13.61
N ILE A 303 -13.65 17.22 13.26
CA ILE A 303 -12.49 16.87 14.11
C ILE A 303 -11.36 17.89 13.93
N GLN A 304 -10.94 18.15 12.69
CA GLN A 304 -9.86 19.09 12.37
C GLN A 304 -10.35 20.34 11.64
N GLY A 305 -11.66 20.47 11.39
CA GLY A 305 -12.22 21.58 10.61
C GLY A 305 -11.78 21.54 9.14
N SER A 306 -11.29 20.39 8.65
CA SER A 306 -10.76 20.27 7.31
C SER A 306 -11.86 20.03 6.27
N ASN A 307 -11.68 20.54 5.06
CA ASN A 307 -12.62 20.26 3.98
C ASN A 307 -12.37 18.87 3.38
N LYS A 308 -13.44 18.10 3.23
CA LYS A 308 -13.49 16.82 2.52
C LYS A 308 -14.17 17.01 1.17
N TYR A 309 -13.83 16.14 0.23
CA TYR A 309 -14.25 16.29 -1.16
C TYR A 309 -14.64 14.94 -1.77
N ILE A 310 -15.66 14.97 -2.61
CA ILE A 310 -15.94 13.93 -3.61
C ILE A 310 -15.31 14.38 -4.92
N MET A 311 -14.44 13.54 -5.45
CA MET A 311 -13.73 13.80 -6.70
C MET A 311 -13.89 12.63 -7.67
N LEU A 312 -13.58 12.89 -8.93
CA LEU A 312 -13.50 11.84 -9.95
C LEU A 312 -12.48 10.76 -9.58
N ASN A 313 -12.70 9.58 -10.15
CA ASN A 313 -11.84 8.42 -10.00
C ASN A 313 -10.46 8.67 -10.65
N ALA A 314 -9.45 7.91 -10.24
CA ALA A 314 -8.08 8.06 -10.71
C ALA A 314 -7.90 7.81 -12.22
N ASN A 315 -8.84 7.12 -12.87
CA ASN A 315 -8.84 6.88 -14.31
C ASN A 315 -9.52 7.99 -15.14
N SER A 316 -10.08 9.02 -14.50
CA SER A 316 -10.71 10.14 -15.19
C SER A 316 -9.70 11.11 -15.80
N LYS A 317 -10.12 11.88 -16.82
CA LYS A 317 -9.31 12.95 -17.44
C LYS A 317 -8.64 13.86 -16.43
N LEU A 318 -9.40 14.49 -15.53
CA LEU A 318 -8.87 15.50 -14.60
C LEU A 318 -7.84 14.95 -13.61
N LYS A 319 -7.92 13.66 -13.28
CA LYS A 319 -6.94 12.99 -12.41
C LYS A 319 -5.75 12.49 -13.20
N GLY A 320 -5.99 11.92 -14.38
CA GLY A 320 -4.97 11.40 -15.28
C GLY A 320 -4.04 12.50 -15.79
N GLU A 321 -4.58 13.63 -16.23
CA GLU A 321 -3.80 14.77 -16.75
C GLU A 321 -2.86 15.33 -15.67
N LYS A 322 -3.36 15.55 -14.45
CA LYS A 322 -2.50 15.97 -13.32
C LYS A 322 -1.43 14.94 -12.98
N ASP A 323 -1.74 13.64 -13.09
CA ASP A 323 -0.78 12.56 -12.84
C ASP A 323 0.30 12.52 -13.92
N TRP A 324 -0.07 12.72 -15.18
CA TRP A 324 0.84 12.85 -16.32
C TRP A 324 1.74 14.09 -16.19
N GLU A 325 1.17 15.27 -15.94
CA GLU A 325 1.91 16.52 -15.72
C GLU A 325 2.91 16.41 -14.58
N LYS A 326 2.53 15.73 -13.49
CA LYS A 326 3.43 15.44 -12.36
C LYS A 326 4.70 14.71 -12.83
N TYR A 327 4.57 13.74 -13.73
CA TYR A 327 5.73 13.04 -14.28
C TYR A 327 6.52 13.91 -15.27
N GLU A 328 5.85 14.70 -16.10
CA GLU A 328 6.53 15.65 -17.01
C GLU A 328 7.37 16.69 -16.26
N VAL A 329 6.88 17.21 -15.13
CA VAL A 329 7.68 18.09 -14.25
C VAL A 329 8.90 17.36 -13.69
N ALA A 330 8.75 16.09 -13.32
CA ALA A 330 9.87 15.27 -12.84
C ALA A 330 10.91 14.96 -13.95
N ARG A 331 10.47 14.79 -15.20
CA ARG A 331 11.36 14.64 -16.37
C ARG A 331 12.11 15.93 -16.67
N LYS A 332 11.43 17.09 -16.61
CA LYS A 332 12.09 18.41 -16.73
C LYS A 332 13.17 18.59 -15.66
N LEU A 333 12.94 18.11 -14.44
CA LEU A 333 13.95 18.12 -13.38
C LEU A 333 15.21 17.31 -13.78
N LYS A 334 15.09 16.17 -14.47
CA LYS A 334 16.24 15.35 -14.93
C LYS A 334 17.29 16.20 -15.67
N SER A 335 16.84 17.10 -16.54
CA SER A 335 17.72 17.98 -17.33
C SER A 335 18.42 19.09 -16.53
N ARG A 336 17.87 19.48 -15.37
CA ARG A 336 18.36 20.61 -14.55
C ARG A 336 18.93 20.18 -13.19
N VAL A 337 18.78 18.90 -12.82
CA VAL A 337 19.09 18.42 -11.47
C VAL A 337 20.56 18.63 -11.13
N ASP A 338 21.47 18.49 -12.09
CA ASP A 338 22.90 18.65 -11.85
C ASP A 338 23.30 20.12 -11.63
N ASP A 339 22.66 21.07 -12.32
CA ASP A 339 22.83 22.50 -12.06
C ASP A 339 22.31 22.87 -10.67
N ILE A 340 21.15 22.34 -10.27
CA ILE A 340 20.58 22.53 -8.94
C ILE A 340 21.52 21.95 -7.87
N ARG A 341 22.09 20.77 -8.14
CA ARG A 341 23.07 20.13 -7.26
C ARG A 341 24.33 20.95 -7.11
N TYR A 342 24.85 21.46 -8.22
CA TYR A 342 25.99 22.36 -8.19
C TYR A 342 25.69 23.61 -7.36
N GLN A 343 24.52 24.24 -7.58
CA GLN A 343 24.13 25.45 -6.87
C GLN A 343 24.02 25.24 -5.37
N TYR A 344 23.29 24.21 -4.90
CA TYR A 344 23.18 24.01 -3.46
C TYR A 344 24.53 23.66 -2.81
N LEU A 345 25.44 22.99 -3.54
CA LEU A 345 26.80 22.72 -3.04
C LEU A 345 27.64 24.00 -2.89
N GLN A 346 27.39 25.03 -3.71
CA GLN A 346 27.97 26.36 -3.49
C GLN A 346 27.29 27.09 -2.34
N ASP A 347 25.97 27.00 -2.23
CA ASP A 347 25.20 27.62 -1.15
C ASP A 347 25.62 27.13 0.25
N LEU A 348 26.14 25.90 0.37
CA LEU A 348 26.77 25.40 1.62
C LEU A 348 27.95 26.27 2.10
N LYS A 349 28.57 27.06 1.22
CA LYS A 349 29.65 28.00 1.57
C LYS A 349 29.15 29.41 1.87
N SER A 350 27.86 29.70 1.67
CA SER A 350 27.30 31.04 1.83
C SER A 350 27.56 31.61 3.21
N LYS A 351 27.67 32.94 3.35
CA LYS A 351 27.76 33.58 4.67
C LYS A 351 26.40 33.64 5.37
N GLN A 352 25.31 33.55 4.62
CA GLN A 352 23.95 33.63 5.16
C GLN A 352 23.47 32.27 5.68
N MET A 353 23.03 32.22 6.93
CA MET A 353 22.55 31.00 7.58
C MET A 353 21.35 30.38 6.86
N VAL A 354 20.37 31.20 6.48
CA VAL A 354 19.16 30.77 5.74
C VAL A 354 19.53 30.02 4.46
N THR A 355 20.55 30.52 3.73
CA THR A 355 21.02 29.91 2.49
C THR A 355 21.68 28.55 2.76
N ARG A 356 22.49 28.44 3.82
CA ARG A 356 23.09 27.15 4.22
C ARG A 356 22.05 26.14 4.66
N GLN A 357 21.09 26.55 5.51
CA GLN A 357 20.01 25.69 5.99
C GLN A 357 19.17 25.16 4.82
N ARG A 358 18.76 26.05 3.90
CA ARG A 358 18.06 25.68 2.67
C ARG A 358 18.86 24.67 1.85
N ALA A 359 20.16 24.88 1.67
CA ALA A 359 21.02 23.99 0.90
C ALA A 359 21.16 22.61 1.54
N VAL A 360 21.31 22.53 2.86
CA VAL A 360 21.36 21.25 3.60
C VAL A 360 20.02 20.53 3.53
N ALA A 361 18.90 21.23 3.72
CA ALA A 361 17.57 20.64 3.59
C ALA A 361 17.31 20.11 2.17
N LEU A 362 17.70 20.87 1.13
CA LEU A 362 17.58 20.42 -0.26
C LEU A 362 18.49 19.21 -0.55
N TYR A 363 19.69 19.16 0.02
CA TYR A 363 20.57 17.99 -0.04
C TYR A 363 19.92 16.75 0.57
N PHE A 364 19.27 16.87 1.74
CA PHE A 364 18.54 15.74 2.34
C PHE A 364 17.33 15.30 1.50
N ILE A 365 16.60 16.24 0.91
CA ILE A 365 15.47 15.90 0.02
C ILE A 365 15.97 15.19 -1.24
N ASP A 366 17.04 15.67 -1.88
CA ASP A 366 17.63 15.06 -3.08
C ASP A 366 18.23 13.67 -2.78
N LYS A 367 19.03 13.54 -1.72
CA LYS A 367 19.78 12.29 -1.46
C LYS A 367 18.99 11.24 -0.69
N LEU A 368 18.15 11.66 0.25
CA LEU A 368 17.44 10.75 1.15
C LEU A 368 15.94 10.66 0.84
N ALA A 369 15.46 11.40 -0.16
CA ALA A 369 14.05 11.44 -0.55
C ALA A 369 13.10 11.78 0.62
N LEU A 370 13.57 12.59 1.58
CA LEU A 370 12.75 13.07 2.69
C LEU A 370 11.58 13.91 2.16
N ARG A 371 10.46 13.89 2.88
CA ARG A 371 9.34 14.78 2.59
C ARG A 371 9.66 16.18 3.08
N ALA A 372 9.04 17.20 2.48
CA ALA A 372 9.28 18.61 2.84
C ALA A 372 9.10 18.89 4.34
N GLY A 373 8.05 18.34 4.98
CA GLY A 373 7.76 18.56 6.40
C GLY A 373 7.16 19.93 6.65
N ASN A 374 5.85 20.06 6.43
CA ASN A 374 5.14 21.26 6.82
C ASN A 374 5.02 21.30 8.34
N GLU A 375 5.10 22.49 8.90
CA GLU A 375 4.76 22.76 10.30
C GLU A 375 3.33 22.33 10.59
N LYS A 376 3.12 21.86 11.81
CA LYS A 376 1.83 21.37 12.30
C LYS A 376 1.55 22.02 13.63
N GLU A 377 0.28 22.28 13.88
CA GLU A 377 -0.17 22.82 15.15
C GLU A 377 0.01 21.78 16.26
N GLU A 378 0.70 22.19 17.33
CA GLU A 378 0.97 21.35 18.50
C GLU A 378 -0.34 21.01 19.22
N GLY A 379 -0.49 19.76 19.65
CA GLY A 379 -1.70 19.29 20.34
C GLY A 379 -2.91 19.00 19.43
N GLU A 380 -2.85 19.39 18.16
CA GLU A 380 -3.94 19.17 17.19
C GLU A 380 -3.72 17.92 16.32
N THR A 381 -2.46 17.58 16.08
CA THR A 381 -2.05 16.47 15.22
C THR A 381 -1.00 15.60 15.89
N ALA A 382 -0.83 14.36 15.41
CA ALA A 382 0.25 13.50 15.88
C ALA A 382 1.63 14.10 15.52
N ASP A 383 2.53 14.14 16.50
CA ASP A 383 3.88 14.67 16.34
C ASP A 383 4.66 13.83 15.33
N THR A 384 4.84 14.41 14.15
CA THR A 384 5.51 13.76 13.02
C THR A 384 6.13 14.83 12.16
N VAL A 385 7.39 14.60 11.78
CA VAL A 385 8.23 15.60 11.12
C VAL A 385 8.60 15.21 9.70
N GLY A 386 8.99 16.19 8.91
CA GLY A 386 9.73 16.01 7.65
C GLY A 386 10.98 16.88 7.64
N CYS A 387 11.59 17.05 6.48
CA CYS A 387 12.90 17.67 6.36
C CYS A 387 13.00 19.07 6.98
N CYS A 388 12.10 19.99 6.64
CA CYS A 388 12.14 21.37 7.14
C CYS A 388 11.74 21.48 8.61
N SER A 389 10.91 20.57 9.11
CA SER A 389 10.41 20.55 10.49
C SER A 389 11.22 19.60 11.39
N LEU A 390 12.44 19.22 10.99
CA LEU A 390 13.33 18.43 11.85
C LEU A 390 13.71 19.25 13.08
N ARG A 391 13.93 18.53 14.18
CA ARG A 391 14.37 19.09 15.48
C ARG A 391 15.75 18.54 15.83
N VAL A 392 16.42 19.18 16.77
CA VAL A 392 17.75 18.79 17.24
C VAL A 392 17.79 17.32 17.69
N GLU A 393 16.78 16.87 18.45
CA GLU A 393 16.69 15.49 18.96
C GLU A 393 16.61 14.39 17.89
N HIS A 394 16.21 14.75 16.67
CA HIS A 394 15.99 13.80 15.58
C HIS A 394 17.27 13.39 14.85
N ILE A 395 18.40 14.04 15.13
CA ILE A 395 19.68 13.74 14.50
C ILE A 395 20.80 13.61 15.53
N THR A 396 21.68 12.64 15.29
CA THR A 396 22.93 12.47 16.04
C THR A 396 24.10 12.50 15.06
N LEU A 397 25.11 13.33 15.37
CA LEU A 397 26.29 13.48 14.53
C LEU A 397 27.43 12.61 15.03
N HIS A 398 27.96 11.74 14.18
CA HIS A 398 29.10 10.87 14.46
C HIS A 398 30.26 11.22 13.53
N GLU A 399 31.42 11.56 14.09
CA GLU A 399 32.60 11.86 13.27
C GLU A 399 33.09 10.63 12.49
N GLN A 400 33.05 9.46 13.14
CA GLN A 400 33.33 8.18 12.52
C GLN A 400 32.39 7.12 13.09
N LEU A 401 31.71 6.37 12.21
CA LEU A 401 30.81 5.29 12.59
C LEU A 401 30.80 4.20 11.51
N ASP A 402 30.91 2.94 11.94
CA ASP A 402 30.89 1.78 11.04
C ASP A 402 31.89 1.88 9.86
N GLY A 403 33.07 2.48 10.12
CA GLY A 403 34.13 2.68 9.13
C GLY A 403 33.93 3.87 8.18
N ASN A 404 32.82 4.61 8.30
CA ASN A 404 32.55 5.80 7.51
C ASN A 404 32.82 7.08 8.31
N GLU A 405 33.30 8.12 7.64
CA GLU A 405 33.47 9.45 8.22
C GLU A 405 32.20 10.30 8.03
N CYS A 406 31.99 11.27 8.94
CA CYS A 406 30.91 12.26 8.86
C CYS A 406 29.53 11.63 8.72
N VAL A 407 29.15 10.76 9.67
CA VAL A 407 27.88 10.04 9.63
C VAL A 407 26.81 10.79 10.41
N VAL A 408 25.65 10.97 9.78
CA VAL A 408 24.44 11.51 10.42
C VAL A 408 23.49 10.35 10.68
N GLU A 409 23.17 10.11 11.93
CA GLU A 409 22.13 9.20 12.35
C GLU A 409 20.82 9.97 12.46
N PHE A 410 19.81 9.54 11.70
CA PHE A 410 18.45 10.08 11.74
C PHE A 410 17.56 9.11 12.49
N ASP A 411 16.76 9.62 13.42
CA ASP A 411 15.73 8.85 14.11
C ASP A 411 14.52 9.73 14.43
N PHE A 412 13.45 9.57 13.64
CA PHE A 412 12.23 10.37 13.84
C PHE A 412 10.99 9.69 13.29
N LEU A 413 9.81 10.13 13.71
CA LEU A 413 8.53 9.68 13.17
C LEU A 413 8.12 10.55 11.98
N GLY A 414 8.06 9.95 10.80
CA GLY A 414 7.61 10.60 9.57
C GLY A 414 6.10 10.54 9.38
N LYS A 415 5.64 10.82 8.15
CA LYS A 415 4.23 10.69 7.76
C LYS A 415 3.65 9.35 8.23
N ASP A 416 2.44 9.41 8.78
CA ASP A 416 1.69 8.24 9.29
C ASP A 416 2.34 7.59 10.51
N CYS A 417 3.18 8.33 11.24
CA CYS A 417 3.94 7.89 12.42
C CYS A 417 4.88 6.71 12.11
N ILE A 418 5.34 6.63 10.85
CA ILE A 418 6.30 5.63 10.42
C ILE A 418 7.69 6.12 10.79
N ARG A 419 8.38 5.36 11.65
CA ARG A 419 9.76 5.65 12.05
C ARG A 419 10.70 5.62 10.84
N TYR A 420 11.44 6.70 10.66
CA TYR A 420 12.58 6.78 9.75
C TYR A 420 13.85 6.68 10.59
N TYR A 421 14.54 5.55 10.46
CA TYR A 421 15.84 5.33 11.08
C TYR A 421 16.88 5.10 9.99
N ASN A 422 17.94 5.90 9.95
CA ASN A 422 18.98 5.74 8.95
C ASN A 422 20.31 6.32 9.42
N LYS A 423 21.42 5.68 9.05
CA LYS A 423 22.79 6.17 9.28
C LYS A 423 23.42 6.48 7.95
N VAL A 424 23.64 7.77 7.69
CA VAL A 424 24.04 8.24 6.36
C VAL A 424 25.38 8.98 6.45
N PRO A 425 26.43 8.47 5.79
CA PRO A 425 27.61 9.26 5.47
C PRO A 425 27.23 10.50 4.64
N VAL A 426 27.56 11.69 5.12
CA VAL A 426 27.31 12.94 4.41
C VAL A 426 28.61 13.65 4.03
N ILE A 427 28.52 14.53 3.04
CA ILE A 427 29.67 15.37 2.69
C ILE A 427 30.13 16.22 3.89
N LYS A 428 31.44 16.33 4.08
CA LYS A 428 32.06 17.03 5.23
C LYS A 428 31.51 18.43 5.49
N LYS A 429 31.12 19.16 4.44
CA LYS A 429 30.52 20.50 4.56
C LYS A 429 29.11 20.48 5.13
N VAL A 430 28.30 19.48 4.78
CA VAL A 430 26.98 19.28 5.37
C VAL A 430 27.15 18.95 6.85
N PHE A 431 28.04 18.02 7.18
CA PHE A 431 28.34 17.65 8.57
C PHE A 431 28.77 18.85 9.43
N LYS A 432 29.72 19.66 8.92
CA LYS A 432 30.14 20.91 9.58
C LYS A 432 29.00 21.93 9.72
N SER A 433 28.14 22.05 8.71
CA SER A 433 26.99 22.95 8.77
C SER A 433 25.97 22.48 9.82
N LEU A 434 25.73 21.17 9.92
CA LEU A 434 24.86 20.61 10.94
C LEU A 434 25.38 20.88 12.35
N LYS A 435 26.70 20.76 12.59
CA LYS A 435 27.29 21.16 13.89
C LYS A 435 26.91 22.60 14.25
N LEU A 436 27.07 23.53 13.31
CA LEU A 436 26.67 24.94 13.50
C LEU A 436 25.16 25.11 13.73
N PHE A 437 24.32 24.27 13.11
CA PHE A 437 22.87 24.36 13.28
C PHE A 437 22.38 23.83 14.64
N LEU A 438 23.18 22.99 15.30
CA LEU A 438 22.92 22.43 16.62
C LEU A 438 23.49 23.28 17.76
N GLU A 439 24.42 24.20 17.47
CA GLU A 439 25.03 25.07 18.47
C GLU A 439 23.99 25.94 19.19
N ASN A 440 24.03 25.96 20.52
CA ASN A 440 23.15 26.73 21.40
C ASN A 440 21.65 26.42 21.27
N LYS A 441 21.29 25.19 20.89
CA LYS A 441 19.90 24.73 20.80
C LYS A 441 19.58 23.61 21.77
N GLN A 442 18.32 23.56 22.20
CA GLN A 442 17.74 22.48 23.00
C GLN A 442 17.22 21.34 22.10
N PRO A 443 17.00 20.12 22.65
CA PRO A 443 16.52 18.97 21.87
C PRO A 443 15.22 19.23 21.09
N GLY A 444 14.29 20.02 21.67
CA GLY A 444 13.01 20.37 21.06
C GLY A 444 13.08 21.52 20.03
N ASP A 445 14.20 22.20 19.90
CA ASP A 445 14.32 23.32 18.96
C ASP A 445 14.41 22.81 17.50
N GLU A 446 13.93 23.63 16.57
CA GLU A 446 14.03 23.34 15.15
C GLU A 446 15.49 23.28 14.68
N LEU A 447 15.83 22.22 13.95
CA LEU A 447 17.13 22.08 13.30
C LEU A 447 17.35 23.20 12.27
N PHE A 448 16.29 23.55 11.53
CA PHE A 448 16.30 24.59 10.51
C PHE A 448 15.44 25.80 10.92
N ASP A 449 15.84 26.48 11.98
CA ASP A 449 15.14 27.62 12.62
C ASP A 449 14.82 28.82 11.71
N ARG A 450 15.42 28.90 10.51
CA ARG A 450 15.16 29.99 9.55
C ARG A 450 14.62 29.49 8.21
N LEU A 451 14.10 28.26 8.17
CA LEU A 451 13.60 27.64 6.97
C LEU A 451 12.22 27.01 7.21
N ASN A 452 11.28 27.32 6.33
CA ASN A 452 10.03 26.58 6.23
C ASN A 452 9.79 26.09 4.79
N THR A 453 8.77 25.27 4.60
CA THR A 453 8.49 24.66 3.29
C THR A 453 8.05 25.68 2.24
N SER A 454 7.44 26.80 2.65
CA SER A 454 7.06 27.89 1.74
C SER A 454 8.30 28.54 1.13
N VAL A 455 9.29 28.90 1.97
CA VAL A 455 10.57 29.46 1.54
C VAL A 455 11.32 28.49 0.63
N LEU A 456 11.37 27.20 0.99
CA LEU A 456 12.02 26.18 0.17
C LEU A 456 11.35 26.05 -1.20
N ASN A 457 10.02 25.92 -1.27
CA ASN A 457 9.32 25.74 -2.54
C ASN A 457 9.35 27.00 -3.40
N LYS A 458 9.35 28.20 -2.81
CA LYS A 458 9.53 29.47 -3.54
C LYS A 458 10.90 29.51 -4.22
N HIS A 459 11.96 29.09 -3.52
CA HIS A 459 13.29 28.97 -4.14
C HIS A 459 13.31 27.91 -5.25
N LEU A 460 12.75 26.72 -5.02
CA LEU A 460 12.67 25.68 -6.05
C LEU A 460 11.92 26.15 -7.29
N SER A 461 10.79 26.84 -7.13
CA SER A 461 10.01 27.40 -8.24
C SER A 461 10.80 28.44 -9.04
N SER A 462 11.71 29.18 -8.40
CA SER A 462 12.61 30.11 -9.10
C SER A 462 13.69 29.41 -9.93
N LEU A 463 14.10 28.19 -9.56
CA LEU A 463 15.06 27.38 -10.33
C LEU A 463 14.40 26.69 -11.54
N MET A 464 13.14 26.29 -11.38
CA MET A 464 12.34 25.66 -12.44
C MET A 464 10.85 25.86 -12.15
N PRO A 465 10.06 26.43 -13.09
CA PRO A 465 8.62 26.59 -12.92
C PRO A 465 7.94 25.26 -12.58
N GLY A 466 7.08 25.28 -11.55
CA GLY A 466 6.38 24.09 -11.04
C GLY A 466 7.22 23.16 -10.16
N LEU A 467 8.50 23.46 -9.92
CA LEU A 467 9.35 22.63 -9.06
C LEU A 467 8.99 22.81 -7.58
N THR A 468 8.76 21.69 -6.92
CA THR A 468 8.56 21.62 -5.47
C THR A 468 9.36 20.46 -4.87
N ALA A 469 9.52 20.45 -3.55
CA ALA A 469 10.23 19.37 -2.85
C ALA A 469 9.65 17.97 -3.14
N LYS A 470 8.35 17.88 -3.45
CA LYS A 470 7.69 16.61 -3.79
C LYS A 470 8.20 16.01 -5.11
N VAL A 471 8.60 16.85 -6.06
CA VAL A 471 9.06 16.44 -7.40
C VAL A 471 10.31 15.57 -7.31
N PHE A 472 11.25 15.89 -6.40
CA PHE A 472 12.47 15.10 -6.18
C PHE A 472 12.19 13.63 -5.84
N ARG A 473 11.11 13.36 -5.07
CA ARG A 473 10.73 11.98 -4.72
C ARG A 473 10.22 11.21 -5.93
N THR A 474 9.43 11.85 -6.79
CA THR A 474 8.95 11.26 -8.06
C THR A 474 10.12 11.04 -9.02
N TYR A 475 10.99 12.03 -9.15
CA TYR A 475 12.19 11.97 -9.98
C TYR A 475 13.12 10.81 -9.55
N ASN A 476 13.54 10.79 -8.28
CA ASN A 476 14.44 9.76 -7.75
C ASN A 476 13.83 8.36 -7.89
N ALA A 477 12.54 8.19 -7.56
CA ALA A 477 11.91 6.89 -7.69
C ALA A 477 11.84 6.40 -9.15
N SER A 478 11.46 7.28 -10.08
CA SER A 478 11.33 6.94 -11.50
C SER A 478 12.68 6.67 -12.16
N ILE A 479 13.68 7.54 -11.95
CA ILE A 479 15.01 7.36 -12.55
C ILE A 479 15.72 6.11 -12.01
N THR A 480 15.59 5.83 -10.71
CA THR A 480 16.13 4.60 -10.11
C THR A 480 15.46 3.37 -10.69
N LEU A 481 14.13 3.36 -10.85
CA LEU A 481 13.44 2.23 -11.48
C LEU A 481 13.97 1.98 -12.89
N GLN A 482 14.08 3.03 -13.72
CA GLN A 482 14.55 2.87 -15.10
C GLN A 482 15.99 2.32 -15.15
N GLN A 483 16.88 2.83 -14.30
CA GLN A 483 18.26 2.36 -14.22
C GLN A 483 18.34 0.90 -13.75
N GLN A 484 17.59 0.54 -12.70
CA GLN A 484 17.57 -0.83 -12.18
C GLN A 484 16.98 -1.81 -13.18
N LEU A 485 15.92 -1.45 -13.90
CA LEU A 485 15.40 -2.28 -14.98
C LEU A 485 16.44 -2.48 -16.08
N LYS A 486 17.22 -1.46 -16.42
CA LYS A 486 18.29 -1.57 -17.43
C LYS A 486 19.46 -2.44 -16.96
N GLU A 487 19.84 -2.35 -15.69
CA GLU A 487 20.96 -3.10 -15.11
C GLU A 487 20.62 -4.56 -14.82
N LEU A 488 19.40 -4.85 -14.38
CA LEU A 488 18.99 -6.17 -13.91
C LEU A 488 18.30 -7.03 -14.98
N THR A 489 17.82 -6.44 -16.07
CA THR A 489 17.13 -7.21 -17.13
C THR A 489 18.14 -7.92 -18.05
N ASN A 490 18.16 -9.25 -18.02
CA ASN A 490 18.97 -10.09 -18.90
C ASN A 490 18.18 -10.56 -20.14
N SER A 491 18.74 -10.36 -21.33
CA SER A 491 18.12 -10.65 -22.64
C SER A 491 17.82 -12.13 -22.92
N GLN A 492 18.37 -13.07 -22.13
CA GLN A 492 18.19 -14.52 -22.34
C GLN A 492 17.04 -15.14 -21.55
N SER A 493 16.33 -14.35 -20.74
CA SER A 493 15.32 -14.88 -19.82
C SER A 493 13.89 -14.75 -20.34
N HIS A 494 13.40 -15.78 -21.02
CA HIS A 494 12.00 -15.84 -21.44
C HIS A 494 11.09 -15.93 -20.20
N LEU A 495 10.24 -14.91 -20.01
CA LEU A 495 9.05 -14.83 -19.14
C LEU A 495 9.21 -14.99 -17.61
N LEU A 496 10.16 -15.77 -17.09
CA LEU A 496 10.28 -16.07 -15.65
C LEU A 496 11.25 -15.15 -14.90
N ALA A 497 12.36 -14.72 -15.52
CA ALA A 497 13.30 -13.80 -14.84
C ALA A 497 12.90 -12.32 -14.98
N ALA A 498 12.11 -11.96 -15.99
CA ALA A 498 11.60 -10.59 -16.15
C ALA A 498 10.69 -10.16 -14.97
N LEU A 499 9.92 -11.09 -14.39
CA LEU A 499 9.13 -10.85 -13.16
C LEU A 499 9.99 -10.91 -11.88
N ALA A 500 11.10 -11.63 -11.88
CA ALA A 500 12.05 -11.69 -10.76
C ALA A 500 12.94 -10.44 -10.67
N ASN A 501 13.25 -9.81 -11.81
CA ASN A 501 14.19 -8.68 -11.90
C ASN A 501 13.63 -7.31 -11.49
N MET A 502 12.37 -7.24 -11.05
CA MET A 502 11.85 -6.04 -10.38
C MET A 502 12.10 -6.03 -8.86
N GLN A 503 12.56 -7.15 -8.27
CA GLN A 503 12.60 -7.28 -6.81
C GLN A 503 13.80 -8.04 -6.21
N ALA A 504 14.45 -8.96 -6.94
CA ALA A 504 15.49 -9.81 -6.36
C ALA A 504 16.91 -9.23 -6.50
N ASP A 505 17.51 -8.83 -5.38
CA ASP A 505 18.92 -8.46 -5.27
C ASP A 505 19.81 -9.72 -5.27
N MET A 506 20.97 -9.60 -5.94
CA MET A 506 22.28 -10.21 -5.65
C MET A 506 22.36 -11.74 -5.35
N TRP A 507 23.27 -12.42 -6.07
CA TRP A 507 23.78 -13.81 -5.90
C TRP A 507 23.28 -14.86 -6.91
N LEU A 508 24.01 -14.99 -8.04
CA LEU A 508 24.59 -16.29 -8.39
C LEU A 508 25.81 -16.14 -9.30
N GLN A 509 26.96 -15.88 -8.67
CA GLN A 509 28.22 -16.43 -9.16
C GLN A 509 28.56 -17.62 -8.28
N MET A 510 28.98 -18.71 -8.93
CA MET A 510 29.69 -19.89 -8.41
C MET A 510 28.93 -21.24 -8.49
N LYS A 511 29.34 -21.98 -9.55
CA LYS A 511 29.52 -23.45 -9.66
C LYS A 511 28.27 -24.30 -10.00
N LEU A 512 28.32 -25.30 -10.89
CA LEU A 512 29.43 -25.93 -11.62
C LEU A 512 28.86 -26.68 -12.83
N ILE A 513 29.62 -26.67 -13.91
CA ILE A 513 29.64 -27.68 -14.97
C ILE A 513 29.54 -29.08 -14.38
N HIS A 514 28.60 -29.90 -14.85
CA HIS A 514 28.80 -31.34 -14.95
C HIS A 514 28.68 -31.75 -16.41
N VAL A 515 29.85 -31.99 -17.00
CA VAL A 515 30.05 -32.84 -18.17
C VAL A 515 29.56 -34.23 -17.79
N LEU A 516 28.54 -34.73 -18.48
CA LEU A 516 28.26 -36.17 -18.50
C LEU A 516 29.07 -36.76 -19.67
N PRO A 517 29.86 -37.83 -19.45
CA PRO A 517 30.52 -38.52 -20.55
C PRO A 517 29.47 -39.27 -21.39
N SER A 518 29.53 -39.06 -22.70
CA SER A 518 28.87 -39.91 -23.69
C SER A 518 29.39 -41.34 -23.55
N THR A 519 28.50 -42.27 -23.19
CA THR A 519 28.70 -43.68 -23.47
C THR A 519 28.02 -44.03 -24.79
N HIS A 520 28.82 -44.52 -25.73
CA HIS A 520 28.34 -45.20 -26.94
C HIS A 520 27.54 -46.44 -26.53
N ILE A 521 26.29 -46.54 -26.97
CA ILE A 521 25.61 -47.83 -27.17
C ILE A 521 25.11 -47.85 -28.61
N CYS A 522 25.49 -48.94 -29.28
CA CYS A 522 25.24 -49.24 -30.66
C CYS A 522 23.74 -49.45 -30.95
N THR A 523 23.41 -49.26 -32.21
CA THR A 523 22.11 -49.32 -32.86
C THR A 523 21.40 -50.67 -32.71
N SER A 524 20.14 -50.64 -32.30
CA SER A 524 19.07 -51.47 -32.88
C SER A 524 17.73 -50.78 -32.65
N ASP A 525 16.88 -50.80 -33.68
CA ASP A 525 15.62 -50.08 -33.79
C ASP A 525 14.69 -50.30 -32.59
N ASP A 526 14.36 -49.22 -31.88
CA ASP A 526 13.11 -49.16 -31.10
C ASP A 526 12.64 -47.71 -30.91
N SER A 527 11.79 -47.26 -31.82
CA SER A 527 11.12 -45.94 -31.79
C SER A 527 10.40 -45.64 -30.45
N PHE A 528 10.17 -46.66 -29.63
CA PHE A 528 9.58 -46.58 -28.30
C PHE A 528 10.54 -46.03 -27.22
N SER A 529 11.83 -46.42 -27.26
CA SER A 529 12.86 -46.02 -26.30
C SER A 529 13.16 -44.51 -26.37
N VAL A 530 13.30 -43.98 -27.59
CA VAL A 530 13.55 -42.55 -27.83
C VAL A 530 12.37 -41.68 -27.35
N ARG A 531 11.13 -42.09 -27.66
CA ARG A 531 9.91 -41.41 -27.18
C ARG A 531 9.78 -41.39 -25.66
N LEU A 532 10.22 -42.46 -24.97
CA LEU A 532 10.19 -42.52 -23.52
C LEU A 532 11.20 -41.54 -22.90
N VAL A 533 12.41 -41.47 -23.46
CA VAL A 533 13.45 -40.52 -23.04
C VAL A 533 13.00 -39.07 -23.27
N GLU A 534 12.39 -38.77 -24.42
CA GLU A 534 11.83 -37.44 -24.70
C GLU A 534 10.71 -37.05 -23.74
N ARG A 535 9.79 -37.97 -23.43
CA ARG A 535 8.73 -37.74 -22.43
C ARG A 535 9.29 -37.47 -21.04
N LYS A 536 10.33 -38.20 -20.63
CA LYS A 536 10.99 -37.99 -19.33
C LYS A 536 11.76 -36.67 -19.29
N LYS A 537 12.48 -36.31 -20.36
CA LYS A 537 13.12 -35.00 -20.51
C LYS A 537 12.10 -33.85 -20.43
N ALA A 538 10.96 -33.98 -21.12
CA ALA A 538 9.89 -32.99 -21.04
C ALA A 538 9.21 -32.93 -19.65
N ALA A 539 9.15 -34.05 -18.92
CA ALA A 539 8.67 -34.06 -17.54
C ALA A 539 9.65 -33.39 -16.58
N VAL A 540 10.96 -33.67 -16.70
CA VAL A 540 12.02 -33.02 -15.92
C VAL A 540 12.00 -31.52 -16.16
N LYS A 541 11.98 -31.09 -17.42
CA LYS A 541 11.90 -29.66 -17.78
C LYS A 541 10.69 -28.96 -17.16
N ARG A 542 9.51 -29.60 -17.18
CA ARG A 542 8.31 -29.05 -16.51
C ARG A 542 8.47 -28.94 -15.00
N CYS A 543 9.08 -29.93 -14.35
CA CYS A 543 9.34 -29.89 -12.92
C CYS A 543 10.37 -28.80 -12.57
N GLU A 544 11.42 -28.63 -13.38
CA GLU A 544 12.44 -27.58 -13.21
C GLU A 544 11.81 -26.18 -13.36
N GLU A 545 10.96 -25.97 -14.37
CA GLU A 545 10.23 -24.71 -14.57
C GLU A 545 9.28 -24.42 -13.39
N GLN A 546 8.61 -25.45 -12.85
CA GLN A 546 7.75 -25.33 -11.68
C GLN A 546 8.54 -25.01 -10.41
N LEU A 547 9.69 -25.66 -10.22
CA LEU A 547 10.58 -25.43 -9.08
C LEU A 547 11.09 -23.98 -9.11
N LEU A 548 11.64 -23.54 -10.25
CA LEU A 548 12.14 -22.18 -10.42
C LEU A 548 11.04 -21.13 -10.13
N LYS A 549 9.81 -21.37 -10.60
CA LYS A 549 8.68 -20.49 -10.32
C LYS A 549 8.35 -20.41 -8.83
N LEU A 550 8.39 -21.54 -8.12
CA LEU A 550 8.12 -21.57 -6.68
C LEU A 550 9.25 -20.91 -5.87
N GLU A 551 10.50 -21.11 -6.27
CA GLU A 551 11.67 -20.47 -5.65
C GLU A 551 11.59 -18.94 -5.81
N VAL A 552 11.33 -18.44 -7.02
CA VAL A 552 11.13 -17.00 -7.26
C VAL A 552 9.99 -16.44 -6.40
N GLN A 553 8.86 -17.15 -6.30
CA GLN A 553 7.74 -16.72 -5.46
C GLN A 553 8.05 -16.74 -3.96
N ALA A 554 8.90 -17.66 -3.50
CA ALA A 554 9.32 -17.72 -2.11
C ALA A 554 10.24 -16.55 -1.77
N THR A 555 11.23 -16.26 -2.62
CA THR A 555 12.14 -15.12 -2.47
C THR A 555 11.37 -13.80 -2.47
N ASP A 556 10.48 -13.60 -3.45
CA ASP A 556 9.67 -12.37 -3.57
C ASP A 556 8.80 -12.12 -2.31
N ARG A 557 8.28 -13.18 -1.68
CA ARG A 557 7.52 -13.05 -0.43
C ARG A 557 8.40 -12.71 0.77
N GLU A 558 9.60 -13.28 0.85
CA GLU A 558 10.50 -13.05 1.98
C GLU A 558 11.10 -11.64 1.93
N GLU A 559 11.56 -11.19 0.76
CA GLU A 559 12.14 -9.86 0.58
C GLU A 559 11.10 -8.73 0.78
N ASN A 560 9.86 -8.96 0.37
CA ASN A 560 8.79 -7.96 0.52
C ASN A 560 8.08 -7.97 1.88
N LYS A 561 8.49 -8.83 2.83
CA LYS A 561 7.81 -8.98 4.13
C LYS A 561 7.68 -7.68 4.93
N GLN A 562 8.63 -6.75 4.73
CA GLN A 562 8.65 -5.44 5.40
C GLN A 562 8.37 -4.27 4.44
N ILE A 563 8.06 -4.54 3.15
CA ILE A 563 8.03 -3.52 2.09
C ILE A 563 6.63 -3.42 1.47
N ALA A 564 6.08 -2.20 1.43
CA ALA A 564 4.79 -1.91 0.81
C ALA A 564 4.93 -1.31 -0.59
N LEU A 565 4.92 -2.15 -1.63
CA LEU A 565 5.16 -1.75 -3.03
C LEU A 565 4.02 -0.97 -3.69
N GLY A 566 2.79 -1.14 -3.21
CA GLY A 566 1.62 -0.55 -3.88
C GLY A 566 1.66 0.98 -3.94
N THR A 567 2.17 1.63 -2.89
CA THR A 567 2.19 3.11 -2.80
C THR A 567 3.15 3.72 -3.81
N SER A 568 4.34 3.14 -3.99
CA SER A 568 5.35 3.61 -4.94
C SER A 568 4.92 3.38 -6.38
N LYS A 569 4.47 2.16 -6.66
CA LYS A 569 3.96 1.74 -7.98
C LYS A 569 2.84 2.64 -8.50
N LEU A 570 1.95 3.10 -7.62
CA LEU A 570 0.80 3.90 -8.02
C LEU A 570 1.09 5.40 -8.15
N ASN A 571 2.07 5.95 -7.43
CA ASN A 571 2.15 7.41 -7.23
C ASN A 571 3.52 8.04 -7.52
N TYR A 572 4.63 7.29 -7.45
CA TYR A 572 5.98 7.86 -7.59
C TYR A 572 6.73 7.38 -8.84
N LEU A 573 6.33 6.25 -9.42
CA LEU A 573 6.96 5.67 -10.61
C LEU A 573 6.19 6.09 -11.86
N ASP A 574 6.86 6.65 -12.85
CA ASP A 574 6.26 6.93 -14.15
C ASP A 574 5.83 5.60 -14.81
N PRO A 575 4.52 5.38 -15.04
CA PRO A 575 4.03 4.11 -15.59
C PRO A 575 4.59 3.83 -16.99
N ARG A 576 4.99 4.86 -17.75
CA ARG A 576 5.56 4.72 -19.09
C ARG A 576 6.88 3.94 -19.08
N ILE A 577 7.67 4.05 -18.01
CA ILE A 577 8.88 3.23 -17.83
C ILE A 577 8.54 1.74 -17.83
N SER A 578 7.50 1.36 -17.07
CA SER A 578 7.07 -0.04 -16.99
C SER A 578 6.43 -0.51 -18.29
N VAL A 579 5.68 0.37 -18.98
CA VAL A 579 5.06 0.05 -20.28
C VAL A 579 6.14 -0.18 -21.35
N ALA A 580 7.12 0.71 -21.46
CA ALA A 580 8.22 0.59 -22.41
C ALA A 580 9.04 -0.68 -22.17
N TRP A 581 9.35 -0.98 -20.91
CA TRP A 581 10.01 -2.23 -20.54
C TRP A 581 9.16 -3.46 -20.90
N CYS A 582 7.84 -3.43 -20.67
CA CYS A 582 6.94 -4.52 -21.08
C CYS A 582 6.94 -4.72 -22.60
N LYS A 583 6.91 -3.63 -23.39
CA LYS A 583 6.99 -3.69 -24.86
C LYS A 583 8.33 -4.28 -25.32
N ASN A 584 9.44 -3.82 -24.75
CA ASN A 584 10.79 -4.30 -25.11
C ASN A 584 11.01 -5.78 -24.78
N MET A 585 10.49 -6.26 -23.66
CA MET A 585 10.69 -7.63 -23.16
C MET A 585 9.55 -8.58 -23.52
N GLU A 586 8.59 -8.13 -24.33
CA GLU A 586 7.37 -8.87 -24.69
C GLU A 586 6.61 -9.44 -23.46
N VAL A 587 6.62 -8.69 -22.36
CA VAL A 587 5.92 -9.07 -21.12
C VAL A 587 4.49 -8.53 -21.17
N PRO A 588 3.47 -9.39 -20.99
CA PRO A 588 2.09 -8.91 -20.97
C PRO A 588 1.85 -7.94 -19.82
N ILE A 589 1.30 -6.75 -20.12
CA ILE A 589 1.13 -5.66 -19.16
C ILE A 589 0.25 -6.06 -17.96
N GLU A 590 -0.67 -7.01 -18.14
CA GLU A 590 -1.51 -7.56 -17.07
C GLU A 590 -0.76 -8.34 -15.99
N LYS A 591 0.48 -8.75 -16.25
CA LYS A 591 1.36 -9.35 -15.25
C LYS A 591 1.93 -8.31 -14.30
N ILE A 592 2.11 -7.08 -14.78
CA ILE A 592 2.62 -5.96 -13.98
C ILE A 592 1.45 -5.20 -13.35
N TYR A 593 0.47 -4.78 -14.15
CA TYR A 593 -0.66 -3.98 -13.66
C TYR A 593 -1.96 -4.77 -13.63
N ASN A 594 -2.65 -4.74 -12.49
CA ASN A 594 -4.00 -5.30 -12.37
C ASN A 594 -5.03 -4.46 -13.15
N LYS A 595 -6.28 -4.94 -13.25
CA LYS A 595 -7.34 -4.25 -14.03
C LYS A 595 -7.49 -2.77 -13.68
N THR A 596 -7.61 -2.43 -12.39
CA THR A 596 -7.79 -1.05 -11.93
C THR A 596 -6.56 -0.17 -12.18
N GLN A 597 -5.36 -0.75 -12.10
CA GLN A 597 -4.12 -0.05 -12.44
C GLN A 597 -4.03 0.25 -13.93
N ARG A 598 -4.43 -0.69 -14.79
CA ARG A 598 -4.49 -0.48 -16.24
C ARG A 598 -5.53 0.57 -16.63
N GLU A 599 -6.67 0.61 -15.94
CA GLU A 599 -7.66 1.68 -16.12
C GLU A 599 -7.08 3.05 -15.74
N LYS A 600 -6.36 3.16 -14.61
CA LYS A 600 -5.68 4.40 -14.19
C LYS A 600 -4.62 4.84 -15.21
N PHE A 601 -3.81 3.91 -15.70
CA PHE A 601 -2.66 4.17 -16.57
C PHE A 601 -2.97 3.94 -18.04
N ALA A 602 -4.25 3.98 -18.44
CA ALA A 602 -4.67 3.76 -19.82
C ALA A 602 -3.94 4.72 -20.79
N TRP A 603 -3.78 5.99 -20.39
CA TRP A 603 -3.03 7.00 -21.13
C TRP A 603 -1.58 6.58 -21.40
N ALA A 604 -0.89 6.05 -20.38
CA ALA A 604 0.50 5.62 -20.49
C ALA A 604 0.65 4.35 -21.31
N ILE A 605 -0.30 3.41 -21.20
CA ILE A 605 -0.28 2.16 -21.97
C ILE A 605 -0.46 2.43 -23.47
N ASP A 606 -1.35 3.37 -23.80
CA ASP A 606 -1.69 3.72 -25.18
C ASP A 606 -0.59 4.55 -25.86
N MET A 607 -0.09 5.60 -25.20
CA MET A 607 0.79 6.59 -25.84
C MET A 607 2.29 6.22 -25.88
N THR A 608 2.71 5.21 -25.12
CA THR A 608 4.14 4.98 -24.85
C THR A 608 4.73 3.96 -25.78
N GLU A 609 5.76 4.34 -26.54
CA GLU A 609 6.53 3.43 -27.36
C GLU A 609 7.65 2.71 -26.61
N ALA A 610 8.19 1.67 -27.23
CA ALA A 610 9.18 0.77 -26.63
C ALA A 610 10.51 1.48 -26.32
N ASP A 611 10.83 2.56 -27.05
CA ASP A 611 12.03 3.38 -26.91
C ASP A 611 11.91 4.50 -25.84
N PHE A 612 10.80 4.56 -25.10
CA PHE A 612 10.59 5.62 -24.11
C PHE A 612 11.67 5.65 -23.03
N GLU A 613 12.21 6.86 -22.81
CA GLU A 613 13.13 7.20 -21.73
C GLU A 613 12.56 8.36 -20.88
N PHE A 614 12.49 8.12 -19.57
CA PHE A 614 12.10 9.12 -18.57
C PHE A 614 13.21 10.15 -18.42
#